data_AF-A0A6I3D7R1-F1
#
_entry.id   AF-A0A6I3D7R1-F1
#
_cell.length_a   1.000
_cell.length_b   1.000
_cell.length_c   1.000
_cell.angle_alpha   90.00
_cell.angle_beta   90.00
_cell.angle_gamma   90.00
#
_symmetry.space_group_name_H-M   'P 1'
#
loop_
_entity.id
_entity.type
_entity.pdbx_description
1 polymer ?
#
loop_
_entity_poly.entity_id
_entity_poly.type
_entity_poly.pdbx_seq_one_letter_code
_entity_poly.pdbx_strand_id
1 'polypeptide(L)'
;MFADDWDYSNGCDTRNRILSRDLTQISYRSGSSCIIESGVLIDPFTAQTINFQRGVTTSLDVQIDHLVSLSDAWQKGAQQLSDYQRFLLYNDSLNLLAVWGPANAQKSDSDAASWLPANKRFRCQFVARQIA
;
A
#
# COMPACT_ATOMS: atom_id res chain seq x y z
N MET A 1 -18.86 1.41 5.18
CA MET A 1 -17.43 1.10 5.36
C MET A 1 -16.76 1.12 3.99
N PHE A 2 -15.43 1.15 3.90
CA PHE A 2 -14.76 0.96 2.61
C PHE A 2 -15.05 -0.45 2.07
N ALA A 3 -15.11 -0.59 0.75
CA ALA A 3 -15.17 -1.92 0.15
C ALA A 3 -13.78 -2.58 0.28
N ASP A 4 -13.74 -3.85 0.67
CA ASP A 4 -12.48 -4.59 0.87
C ASP A 4 -11.88 -5.11 -0.46
N ASP A 5 -12.57 -4.87 -1.57
CA ASP A 5 -12.22 -5.41 -2.88
C ASP A 5 -11.23 -4.53 -3.63
N TRP A 6 -10.19 -5.18 -4.16
CA TRP A 6 -9.28 -4.57 -5.11
C TRP A 6 -9.97 -4.36 -6.46
N ASP A 7 -9.81 -3.17 -7.02
CA ASP A 7 -10.18 -2.88 -8.41
C ASP A 7 -9.41 -3.80 -9.36
N TYR A 8 -10.10 -4.21 -10.44
CA TYR A 8 -9.53 -4.99 -11.51
C TYR A 8 -9.62 -4.19 -12.81
N SER A 9 -8.47 -3.73 -13.28
CA SER A 9 -8.36 -2.94 -14.50
C SER A 9 -7.09 -3.32 -15.26
N ASN A 10 -7.16 -3.25 -16.59
CA ASN A 10 -6.08 -3.66 -17.49
C ASN A 10 -5.58 -5.11 -17.26
N GLY A 11 -6.48 -6.02 -16.91
CA GLY A 11 -6.15 -7.43 -16.69
C GLY A 11 -5.41 -7.71 -15.38
N CYS A 12 -5.39 -6.77 -14.43
CA CYS A 12 -4.68 -6.94 -13.18
C CYS A 12 -5.39 -6.29 -11.99
N ASP A 13 -5.32 -6.92 -10.82
CA ASP A 13 -5.84 -6.32 -9.59
C ASP A 13 -4.92 -5.21 -9.06
N THR A 14 -5.49 -4.27 -8.30
CA THR A 14 -4.75 -3.15 -7.70
C THR A 14 -3.52 -3.62 -6.93
N ARG A 15 -3.62 -4.68 -6.11
CA ARG A 15 -2.48 -5.16 -5.31
C ARG A 15 -1.27 -5.48 -6.20
N ASN A 16 -1.48 -6.25 -7.27
CA ASN A 16 -0.41 -6.64 -8.17
C ASN A 16 0.09 -5.46 -9.01
N ARG A 17 -0.77 -4.48 -9.35
CA ARG A 17 -0.32 -3.22 -9.96
C ARG A 17 0.62 -2.44 -9.04
N ILE A 18 0.31 -2.36 -7.74
CA ILE A 18 1.18 -1.69 -6.76
C ILE A 18 2.48 -2.47 -6.55
N LEU A 19 2.42 -3.79 -6.43
CA LEU A 19 3.63 -4.62 -6.33
C LEU A 19 4.52 -4.47 -7.58
N SER A 20 3.94 -4.46 -8.78
CA SER A 20 4.69 -4.26 -10.03
C SER A 20 5.35 -2.87 -10.09
N ARG A 21 4.69 -1.84 -9.55
CA ARG A 21 5.21 -0.47 -9.47
C ARG A 21 6.35 -0.33 -8.46
N ASP A 22 6.19 -0.93 -7.28
CA ASP A 22 7.04 -0.63 -6.11
C ASP A 22 8.17 -1.64 -5.88
N LEU A 23 8.03 -2.86 -6.39
CA LEU A 23 9.08 -3.87 -6.30
C LEU A 23 10.05 -3.75 -7.47
N THR A 24 11.30 -4.14 -7.20
CA THR A 24 12.33 -4.32 -8.22
C THR A 24 12.64 -5.81 -8.40
N GLN A 25 13.36 -6.19 -9.46
CA GLN A 25 13.73 -7.58 -9.73
C GLN A 25 12.53 -8.55 -9.68
N ILE A 26 11.39 -8.10 -10.19
CA ILE A 26 10.14 -8.84 -10.10
C ILE A 26 10.15 -10.08 -10.99
N SER A 27 9.49 -11.14 -10.53
CA SER A 27 9.10 -12.28 -11.36
C SER A 27 7.58 -12.42 -11.36
N TYR A 28 7.01 -12.78 -12.50
CA TYR A 28 5.60 -13.10 -12.63
C TYR A 28 5.39 -14.60 -12.43
N ARG A 29 4.22 -14.97 -11.92
CA ARG A 29 3.77 -16.35 -11.91
C ARG A 29 3.74 -16.89 -13.34
N SER A 30 4.19 -18.12 -13.53
CA SER A 30 4.15 -18.80 -14.83
C SER A 30 2.76 -18.71 -15.47
N GLY A 31 2.70 -18.26 -16.71
CA GLY A 31 1.44 -18.07 -17.46
C GLY A 31 0.63 -16.83 -17.07
N SER A 32 1.13 -15.95 -16.20
CA SER A 32 0.47 -14.69 -15.83
C SER A 32 1.33 -13.48 -16.19
N SER A 33 0.69 -12.40 -16.65
CA SER A 33 1.30 -11.07 -16.83
C SER A 33 0.94 -10.08 -15.73
N CYS A 34 0.24 -10.54 -14.68
CA CYS A 34 -0.22 -9.70 -13.57
C CYS A 34 0.32 -10.19 -12.23
N ILE A 35 0.22 -11.48 -11.95
CA ILE A 35 0.49 -12.01 -10.61
C ILE A 35 1.99 -11.97 -10.33
N ILE A 36 2.43 -11.07 -9.45
CA ILE A 36 3.82 -10.98 -9.01
C ILE A 36 4.12 -12.15 -8.07
N GLU A 37 5.04 -13.03 -8.44
CA GLU A 37 5.43 -14.20 -7.65
C GLU A 37 6.59 -13.86 -6.71
N SER A 38 7.52 -13.00 -7.12
CA SER A 38 8.59 -12.51 -6.26
C SER A 38 9.10 -11.13 -6.68
N GLY A 39 9.89 -10.49 -5.82
CA GLY A 39 10.56 -9.22 -6.08
C GLY A 39 11.32 -8.71 -4.85
N VAL A 40 11.93 -7.54 -4.96
CA VAL A 40 12.70 -6.90 -3.89
C VAL A 40 12.09 -5.53 -3.59
N LEU A 41 11.65 -5.34 -2.35
CA LEU A 41 11.18 -4.07 -1.82
C LEU A 41 12.33 -3.34 -1.13
N ILE A 42 12.58 -2.09 -1.53
CA ILE A 42 13.34 -1.15 -0.70
C ILE A 42 12.29 -0.36 0.10
N ASP A 43 12.04 -0.79 1.33
CA ASP A 43 10.89 -0.35 2.11
C ASP A 43 10.99 1.16 2.39
N PRO A 44 10.02 1.98 1.94
CA PRO A 44 10.07 3.41 2.13
C PRO A 44 9.94 3.81 3.60
N PHE A 45 9.27 2.99 4.43
CA PHE A 45 9.05 3.31 5.84
C PHE A 45 10.29 3.12 6.72
N THR A 46 11.13 2.12 6.43
CA THR A 46 12.28 1.75 7.27
C THR A 46 13.63 1.79 6.56
N ALA A 47 13.65 1.95 5.23
CA ALA A 47 14.81 1.80 4.36
C ALA A 47 15.42 0.38 4.36
N GLN A 48 14.72 -0.61 4.89
CA GLN A 48 15.16 -2.01 4.84
C GLN A 48 14.93 -2.61 3.44
N THR A 49 15.76 -3.57 3.07
CA THR A 49 15.56 -4.39 1.88
C THR A 49 14.81 -5.66 2.26
N ILE A 50 13.64 -5.88 1.67
CA ILE A 50 12.78 -7.03 1.94
C ILE A 50 12.65 -7.86 0.66
N ASN A 51 12.98 -9.15 0.75
CA ASN A 51 12.77 -10.08 -0.35
C ASN A 51 11.33 -10.61 -0.28
N PHE A 52 10.52 -10.23 -1.27
CA PHE A 52 9.16 -10.72 -1.42
C PHE A 52 9.17 -12.01 -2.23
N GLN A 53 8.58 -13.05 -1.66
CA GLN A 53 8.20 -14.29 -2.30
C GLN A 53 6.75 -14.60 -1.90
N ARG A 54 5.86 -14.60 -2.89
CA ARG A 54 4.45 -14.93 -2.67
C ARG A 54 4.34 -16.29 -2.00
N GLY A 55 3.69 -16.30 -0.84
CA GLY A 55 3.52 -17.47 -0.01
C GLY A 55 3.37 -17.09 1.46
N VAL A 56 3.10 -18.08 2.30
CA VAL A 56 2.85 -17.88 3.74
C VAL A 56 4.01 -17.19 4.47
N THR A 57 5.23 -17.33 3.98
CA THR A 57 6.44 -16.86 4.67
C THR A 57 6.64 -15.36 4.57
N THR A 58 6.50 -14.76 3.38
CA THR A 58 6.86 -13.35 3.16
C THR A 58 5.74 -12.50 2.55
N SER A 59 4.59 -13.09 2.19
CA SER A 59 3.43 -12.29 1.73
C SER A 59 2.93 -11.33 2.82
N LEU A 60 3.11 -11.67 4.08
CA LEU A 60 2.77 -10.81 5.21
C LEU A 60 3.85 -9.76 5.49
N ASP A 61 5.09 -9.99 5.02
CA ASP A 61 6.19 -9.05 5.15
C ASP A 61 6.04 -7.87 4.18
N VAL A 62 5.40 -8.06 3.02
CA VAL A 62 5.08 -6.96 2.09
C VAL A 62 3.57 -6.76 2.00
N GLN A 63 3.12 -5.65 2.59
CA GLN A 63 1.73 -5.24 2.60
C GLN A 63 1.54 -4.03 1.69
N ILE A 64 0.30 -3.82 1.24
CA ILE A 64 -0.08 -2.57 0.58
C ILE A 64 -0.74 -1.71 1.65
N ASP A 65 -0.11 -0.62 2.02
CA ASP A 65 -0.65 0.35 2.98
C ASP A 65 -1.39 1.47 2.26
N HIS A 66 -2.43 1.99 2.92
CA HIS A 66 -3.07 3.26 2.62
C HIS A 66 -2.34 4.36 3.38
N LEU A 67 -1.60 5.21 2.67
CA LEU A 67 -0.81 6.29 3.25
C LEU A 67 -1.69 7.20 4.13
N VAL A 68 -2.81 7.64 3.60
CA VAL A 68 -3.95 8.15 4.38
C VAL A 68 -4.74 6.92 4.86
N SER A 69 -4.70 6.64 6.16
CA SER A 69 -5.41 5.48 6.71
C SER A 69 -6.91 5.61 6.47
N LEU A 70 -7.58 4.49 6.17
CA LEU A 70 -9.01 4.49 5.85
C LEU A 70 -9.87 4.88 7.07
N SER A 71 -9.41 4.52 8.27
CA SER A 71 -10.04 4.91 9.54
C SER A 71 -9.98 6.42 9.76
N ASP A 72 -8.81 7.04 9.52
CA ASP A 72 -8.64 8.50 9.59
C ASP A 72 -9.49 9.21 8.53
N ALA A 73 -9.44 8.73 7.28
CA ALA A 73 -10.26 9.26 6.20
C ALA A 73 -11.76 9.21 6.54
N TRP A 74 -12.23 8.10 7.12
CA TRP A 74 -13.61 7.95 7.57
C TRP A 74 -14.00 9.00 8.60
N GLN A 75 -13.19 9.16 9.65
CA GLN A 75 -13.42 10.13 10.73
C GLN A 75 -13.39 11.58 10.21
N LYS A 76 -12.57 11.88 9.21
CA LYS A 76 -12.38 13.23 8.64
C LYS A 76 -13.32 13.56 7.46
N GLY A 77 -14.25 12.68 7.10
CA GLY A 77 -15.34 13.02 6.17
C GLY A 77 -15.65 11.98 5.09
N ALA A 78 -14.83 10.94 4.92
CA ALA A 78 -15.07 9.91 3.90
C ALA A 78 -16.37 9.10 4.14
N GLN A 79 -16.95 9.18 5.33
CA GLN A 79 -18.29 8.65 5.60
C GLN A 79 -19.41 9.32 4.78
N GLN A 80 -19.19 10.56 4.30
CA GLN A 80 -20.16 11.30 3.47
C GLN A 80 -20.04 10.99 1.97
N LEU A 81 -18.96 10.30 1.57
CA LEU A 81 -18.75 9.90 0.18
C LEU A 81 -19.77 8.82 -0.22
N SER A 82 -20.05 8.74 -1.52
CA SER A 82 -20.77 7.59 -2.07
C SER A 82 -19.93 6.31 -1.96
N ASP A 83 -20.57 5.14 -2.06
CA ASP A 83 -19.85 3.87 -2.10
C ASP A 83 -18.82 3.82 -3.22
N TYR A 84 -19.17 4.35 -4.40
CA TYR A 84 -18.26 4.43 -5.54
C TYR A 84 -17.05 5.34 -5.26
N GLN A 85 -17.25 6.50 -4.63
CA GLN A 85 -16.15 7.39 -4.25
C GLN A 85 -15.22 6.76 -3.19
N ARG A 86 -15.79 6.01 -2.23
CA ARG A 86 -14.97 5.24 -1.27
C ARG A 86 -14.18 4.12 -1.94
N PHE A 87 -14.79 3.42 -2.91
CA PHE A 87 -14.10 2.42 -3.71
C PHE A 87 -12.92 3.03 -4.49
N LEU A 88 -13.10 4.23 -5.07
CA LEU A 88 -12.02 4.95 -5.72
C LEU A 88 -10.92 5.34 -4.72
N LEU A 89 -11.25 5.84 -3.53
CA LEU A 89 -10.27 6.18 -2.49
C LEU A 89 -9.49 4.94 -2.00
N TYR A 90 -10.17 3.81 -1.85
CA TYR A 90 -9.55 2.54 -1.46
C TYR A 90 -8.56 2.03 -2.51
N ASN A 91 -8.83 2.27 -3.79
CA ASN A 91 -8.04 1.78 -4.91
C ASN A 91 -7.12 2.84 -5.54
N ASP A 92 -7.03 4.03 -4.96
CA ASP A 92 -6.20 5.11 -5.50
C ASP A 92 -4.72 4.76 -5.37
N SER A 93 -4.05 4.61 -6.52
CA SER A 93 -2.62 4.35 -6.58
C SER A 93 -1.77 5.41 -5.89
N LEU A 94 -2.26 6.64 -5.73
CA LEU A 94 -1.56 7.69 -4.98
C LEU A 94 -1.68 7.49 -3.47
N ASN A 95 -2.71 6.81 -3.00
CA ASN A 95 -2.86 6.46 -1.60
C ASN A 95 -2.23 5.10 -1.26
N LEU A 96 -1.92 4.26 -2.25
CA LEU A 96 -1.40 2.90 -2.02
C LEU A 96 0.12 2.82 -2.17
N LEU A 97 0.77 2.09 -1.26
CA LEU A 97 2.23 1.87 -1.28
C LEU A 97 2.59 0.49 -0.74
N ALA A 98 3.50 -0.22 -1.41
CA ALA A 98 4.08 -1.44 -0.87
C ALA A 98 5.07 -1.10 0.26
N VAL A 99 4.85 -1.69 1.44
CA VAL A 99 5.63 -1.42 2.66
C VAL A 99 5.86 -2.68 3.47
N TRP A 100 6.84 -2.61 4.38
CA TRP A 100 7.11 -3.70 5.32
C TRP A 100 5.99 -3.86 6.36
N GLY A 101 5.48 -5.09 6.51
CA GLY A 101 4.31 -5.41 7.33
C GLY A 101 4.41 -4.94 8.79
N PRO A 102 5.49 -5.20 9.53
CA PRO A 102 5.66 -4.70 10.88
C PRO A 102 5.69 -3.16 11.01
N ALA A 103 6.23 -2.44 10.02
CA ALA A 103 6.17 -0.97 10.01
C ALA A 103 4.73 -0.48 9.75
N ASN A 104 4.02 -1.15 8.84
CA ASN A 104 2.61 -0.88 8.60
C ASN A 104 1.74 -1.13 9.84
N ALA A 105 1.99 -2.24 10.55
CA ALA A 105 1.29 -2.56 11.79
C ALA A 105 1.55 -1.52 12.90
N GLN A 106 2.77 -0.96 12.97
CA GLN A 106 3.08 0.14 13.88
C GLN A 106 2.36 1.44 13.51
N LYS A 107 2.23 1.74 12.22
CA LYS A 107 1.44 2.90 11.74
C LYS A 107 -0.04 2.72 12.10
N SER A 108 -0.61 1.54 11.82
CA SER A 108 -2.02 1.25 12.03
C SER A 108 -2.90 2.36 11.42
N ASP A 109 -3.86 2.88 12.18
CA ASP A 109 -4.77 3.93 11.75
C ASP A 109 -4.19 5.36 11.90
N SER A 110 -2.94 5.49 12.32
CA SER A 110 -2.33 6.78 12.64
C SER A 110 -2.14 7.68 11.41
N ASP A 111 -2.37 8.97 11.62
CA ASP A 111 -1.99 10.02 10.69
C ASP A 111 -0.53 10.47 10.88
N ALA A 112 -0.07 11.43 10.07
CA ALA A 112 1.29 11.94 10.14
C ALA A 112 1.61 12.76 11.41
N ALA A 113 0.59 13.21 12.16
CA ALA A 113 0.81 13.86 13.45
C ALA A 113 1.13 12.83 14.55
N SER A 114 0.56 11.63 14.43
CA SER A 114 0.65 10.56 15.44
C SER A 114 1.76 9.57 15.14
N TRP A 115 2.10 9.36 13.87
CA TRP A 115 3.14 8.42 13.46
C TRP A 115 3.93 8.95 12.25
N LEU A 116 5.25 8.73 12.25
CA LEU A 116 6.11 9.03 11.11
C LEU A 116 7.04 7.86 10.81
N PRO A 117 7.33 7.59 9.52
CA PRO A 117 8.31 6.61 9.10
C PRO A 117 9.65 6.71 9.84
N ALA A 118 10.25 5.57 10.18
CA ALA A 118 11.60 5.53 10.75
C ALA A 118 12.64 6.08 9.76
N ASN A 119 12.44 5.83 8.46
CA ASN A 119 13.21 6.42 7.38
C ASN A 119 12.92 7.92 7.24
N LYS A 120 13.77 8.75 7.84
CA LYS A 120 13.63 10.21 7.83
C LYS A 120 13.60 10.81 6.44
N ARG A 121 14.28 10.21 5.44
CA ARG A 121 14.32 10.72 4.07
C ARG A 121 12.95 10.63 3.37
N PHE A 122 12.09 9.71 3.81
CA PHE A 122 10.76 9.52 3.24
C PHE A 122 9.67 10.40 3.90
N ARG A 123 9.93 10.97 5.08
CA ARG A 123 8.90 11.69 5.86
C ARG A 123 8.25 12.85 5.12
N CYS A 124 9.00 13.62 4.35
CA CYS A 124 8.42 14.72 3.57
C CYS A 124 7.41 14.22 2.53
N GLN A 125 7.71 13.11 1.85
CA GLN A 125 6.80 12.50 0.88
C GLN A 125 5.57 11.92 1.59
N PHE A 126 5.77 11.26 2.73
CA PHE A 126 4.68 10.74 3.56
C PHE A 126 3.72 11.85 3.99
N VAL A 127 4.23 12.94 4.57
CA VAL A 127 3.40 14.08 5.02
C VAL A 127 2.71 14.76 3.84
N ALA A 128 3.40 14.98 2.72
CA ALA A 128 2.82 15.61 1.55
C ALA A 128 1.60 14.83 1.01
N ARG A 129 1.61 13.50 1.10
CA ARG A 129 0.47 12.65 0.69
C ARG A 129 -0.74 12.73 1.61
N GLN A 130 -0.58 13.21 2.84
CA GLN A 130 -1.70 13.36 3.78
C GLN A 130 -2.57 14.59 3.51
N ILE A 131 -2.06 15.55 2.73
CA ILE A 131 -2.68 16.88 2.55
C ILE A 131 -2.91 17.27 1.09
N ALA A 132 -2.54 16.39 0.15
CA ALA A 132 -2.57 16.65 -1.29
C ALA A 132 -3.98 16.57 -1.88
#